data_AF-A0AAD8S6U3-F1
#
_entry.id   AF-A0AAD8S6U3-F1
#
_cell.length_a   1.000
_cell.length_b   1.000
_cell.length_c   1.000
_cell.angle_alpha   90.00
_cell.angle_beta   90.00
_cell.angle_gamma   90.00
#
_symmetry.space_group_name_H-M   'P 1'
#
loop_
_entity.id
_entity.type
_entity.pdbx_description
1 polymer ?
#
loop_
_entity_poly.entity_id
_entity_poly.type
_entity_poly.pdbx_seq_one_letter_code
_entity_poly.pdbx_strand_id
1 'polypeptide(L)'
;MAEGYIAKNRDMPVEEVAERFYNELMNRSMIQPSKKKKKIIPSFGVGRSTIHSMLLQIILPKAIEENQLFLIEKQCNGVPQSKIRHLVVSRWNKDKKLENINLSYIRSLTVFGDCPVSLISPKMRLLRVLDLEDTTDVKNEDLRHIGNLYHLRYLSLRGKNISRLPSSLQNLRYLETLDIQGTKVTQLPRGIVKLEKLRYILAGVNFSKDLLQKVAQVEMDNQKTTLMGNMAAFQCCNCSEISNRYQLSVKAPKGIEKLRNLHMLGAFNVGRGHGVARRLEHLTDLQRLGVTVTGLSEKGSQELCHSIGKLGRLQRLEVRSHSLEFLAKMDESATPKHLASLKLLGNLSLLPKWIASLNDLTKVRLLGTKLEQGQVDILGNLRSLAFLGLWEKSYIGESLWFCTSKFPKLKFLDIDGLQKIKMVMVQEPEVKFLNINGQDKIEIKVHAMPELEQLWVQNCRALSDSADALSGIPHLVNLNELVVKQCGEKEKLIETLQWQISQWQVSLHKKRPKFFIGKIILPASSQPNTSAAAG
;
A
#
# COMPACT_ATOMS: atom_id res chain seq x y z
N MET A 1 19.39 -0.89 -6.92
CA MET A 1 19.34 -1.77 -8.12
C MET A 1 19.58 -0.96 -9.40
N ALA A 2 18.67 -0.07 -9.81
CA ALA A 2 18.78 0.69 -11.06
C ALA A 2 20.08 1.51 -11.22
N GLU A 3 20.63 2.05 -10.13
CA GLU A 3 21.91 2.79 -10.18
C GLU A 3 23.13 1.87 -10.38
N GLY A 4 23.01 0.58 -10.01
CA GLY A 4 24.07 -0.42 -10.13
C GLY A 4 24.85 -0.71 -8.84
N TYR A 5 24.46 -0.15 -7.69
CA TYR A 5 25.12 -0.42 -6.40
C TYR A 5 24.93 -1.85 -5.87
N ILE A 6 23.93 -2.56 -6.39
CA ILE A 6 23.62 -3.92 -5.96
C ILE A 6 23.99 -4.83 -7.12
N ALA A 7 25.08 -5.57 -6.96
CA ALA A 7 25.54 -6.54 -7.93
C ALA A 7 24.75 -7.84 -7.79
N LYS A 8 24.49 -8.51 -8.92
CA LYS A 8 23.89 -9.85 -8.93
C LYS A 8 24.93 -10.83 -8.37
N ASN A 9 24.60 -11.49 -7.27
CA ASN A 9 25.38 -12.63 -6.80
C ASN A 9 24.99 -13.89 -7.60
N ARG A 10 25.90 -14.85 -7.76
CA ARG A 10 25.65 -16.04 -8.62
C ARG A 10 24.41 -16.84 -8.17
N ASP A 11 24.13 -16.85 -6.87
CA ASP A 11 23.12 -17.71 -6.26
C ASP A 11 21.83 -16.97 -5.82
N MET A 12 21.70 -15.66 -6.10
CA MET A 12 20.61 -14.86 -5.53
C MET A 12 20.07 -13.78 -6.48
N PRO A 13 18.73 -13.60 -6.58
CA PRO A 13 18.12 -12.47 -7.28
C PRO A 13 18.59 -11.13 -6.70
N VAL A 14 18.77 -10.12 -7.56
CA VAL A 14 19.21 -8.77 -7.16
C VAL A 14 18.24 -8.14 -6.17
N GLU A 15 16.96 -8.44 -6.31
CA GLU A 15 15.86 -8.04 -5.44
C GLU A 15 16.03 -8.55 -4.00
N GLU A 16 16.41 -9.81 -3.83
CA GLU A 16 16.62 -10.40 -2.50
C GLU A 16 17.88 -9.82 -1.85
N VAL A 17 18.96 -9.64 -2.62
CA VAL A 17 20.16 -8.93 -2.15
C VAL A 17 19.80 -7.51 -1.70
N ALA A 18 18.96 -6.81 -2.46
CA ALA A 18 18.49 -5.47 -2.12
C ALA A 18 17.64 -5.44 -0.85
N GLU A 19 16.75 -6.43 -0.68
CA GLU A 19 15.93 -6.57 0.52
C GLU A 19 16.80 -6.86 1.76
N ARG A 20 17.83 -7.70 1.65
CA ARG A 20 18.78 -7.95 2.74
C ARG A 20 19.53 -6.70 3.16
N PHE A 21 20.10 -5.95 2.22
CA PHE A 21 20.77 -4.68 2.54
C PHE A 21 19.81 -3.66 3.16
N TYR A 22 18.58 -3.56 2.64
CA TYR A 22 17.56 -2.69 3.22
C TYR A 22 17.26 -3.08 4.68
N ASN A 23 17.02 -4.36 4.94
CA ASN A 23 16.74 -4.88 6.27
C ASN A 23 17.94 -4.71 7.21
N GLU A 24 19.17 -4.85 6.72
CA GLU A 24 20.38 -4.61 7.50
C GLU A 24 20.50 -3.13 7.92
N LEU A 25 20.32 -2.19 6.98
CA LEU A 25 20.33 -0.76 7.28
C LEU A 25 19.24 -0.38 8.29
N MET A 26 18.06 -1.00 8.18
CA MET A 26 16.96 -0.84 9.13
C MET A 26 17.30 -1.41 10.51
N ASN A 27 17.82 -2.64 10.58
CA ASN A 27 18.17 -3.32 11.83
C ASN A 27 19.31 -2.60 12.57
N ARG A 28 20.24 -2.00 11.82
CA ARG A 28 21.30 -1.13 12.36
C ARG A 28 20.81 0.29 12.69
N SER A 29 19.50 0.57 12.56
CA SER A 29 18.89 1.89 12.77
C SER A 29 19.48 3.02 11.92
N MET A 30 20.14 2.68 10.81
CA MET A 30 20.76 3.67 9.91
C MET A 30 19.73 4.39 9.06
N ILE A 31 18.71 3.65 8.64
CA ILE A 31 17.50 4.18 8.03
C ILE A 31 16.32 3.84 8.93
N GLN A 32 15.39 4.76 9.03
CA GLN A 32 14.15 4.58 9.77
C GLN A 32 13.00 4.73 8.78
N PRO A 33 11.98 3.86 8.82
CA PRO A 33 10.77 4.12 8.06
C PRO A 33 10.14 5.40 8.63
N SER A 34 9.80 6.36 7.77
CA SER A 34 9.38 7.70 8.19
C SER A 34 8.23 7.62 9.19
N LYS A 35 8.45 8.23 10.36
CA LYS A 35 7.50 8.28 11.48
C LYS A 35 6.36 9.29 11.27
N LYS A 36 6.25 9.97 10.11
CA LYS A 36 5.07 10.80 9.81
C LYS A 36 3.84 9.89 9.86
N LYS A 37 3.12 9.98 10.99
CA LYS A 37 2.03 9.10 11.42
C LYS A 37 1.10 8.78 10.27
N LYS A 38 1.26 7.57 9.74
CA LYS A 38 0.20 6.81 9.13
C LYS A 38 0.66 5.35 9.10
N LYS A 39 0.27 4.64 10.16
CA LYS A 39 0.24 3.18 10.22
C LYS A 39 -0.63 2.69 9.05
N ILE A 40 0.01 2.41 7.93
CA ILE A 40 -0.63 1.89 6.71
C ILE A 40 0.14 0.65 6.32
N ILE A 41 -0.37 -0.48 6.83
CA ILE A 41 -0.43 -1.80 6.22
C ILE A 41 0.53 -2.03 5.02
N PRO A 42 1.38 -3.09 5.03
CA PRO A 42 2.27 -3.37 3.92
C PRO A 42 1.49 -3.75 2.66
N SER A 43 1.45 -2.84 1.71
CA SER A 43 1.27 -3.09 0.29
C SER A 43 2.15 -2.09 -0.46
N PHE A 44 3.38 -2.52 -0.76
CA PHE A 44 4.29 -1.97 -1.78
C PHE A 44 4.29 -0.46 -2.04
N GLY A 45 4.41 0.32 -0.98
CA GLY A 45 5.40 1.37 -0.99
C GLY A 45 6.50 0.92 -0.04
N VAL A 46 7.77 0.93 -0.44
CA VAL A 46 8.80 1.14 0.58
C VAL A 46 8.37 2.46 1.23
N GLY A 47 7.86 2.39 2.47
CA GLY A 47 7.48 3.58 3.19
C GLY A 47 8.67 4.52 3.13
N ARG A 48 8.47 5.79 2.74
CA ARG A 48 9.54 6.78 2.66
C ARG A 48 10.44 6.58 3.87
N SER A 49 11.69 6.20 3.65
CA SER A 49 12.62 5.90 4.73
C SER A 49 13.49 7.13 4.91
N THR A 50 13.59 7.60 6.15
CA THR A 50 14.45 8.72 6.52
C THR A 50 15.77 8.15 7.02
N ILE A 51 16.87 8.67 6.49
CA ILE A 51 18.20 8.39 7.07
C ILE A 51 18.23 8.99 8.48
N HIS A 52 18.83 8.30 9.43
CA HIS A 52 19.03 8.81 10.77
C HIS A 52 19.81 10.14 10.73
N SER A 53 19.38 11.16 11.49
CA SER A 53 19.92 12.52 11.39
C SER A 53 21.44 12.60 11.59
N MET A 54 22.01 11.82 12.52
CA MET A 54 23.47 11.78 12.73
C MET A 54 24.22 11.20 11.53
N LEU A 55 23.68 10.16 10.88
CA LEU A 55 24.31 9.58 9.69
C LEU A 55 24.18 10.50 8.49
N LEU A 56 23.06 11.23 8.40
CA LEU A 56 22.85 12.22 7.35
C LEU A 56 23.95 13.30 7.39
N GLN A 57 24.35 13.75 8.59
CA GLN A 57 25.46 14.70 8.77
C GLN A 57 26.83 14.17 8.33
N ILE A 58 27.01 12.84 8.27
CA ILE A 58 28.25 12.20 7.83
C ILE A 58 28.21 11.89 6.33
N ILE A 59 27.08 11.39 5.83
CA ILE A 59 26.92 10.91 4.45
C ILE A 59 26.90 12.09 3.47
N LEU A 60 26.23 13.19 3.80
CA LEU A 60 26.12 14.35 2.89
C LEU A 60 27.49 14.95 2.54
N PRO A 61 28.34 15.34 3.53
CA PRO A 61 29.66 15.89 3.23
C PRO A 61 30.51 14.91 2.42
N LYS A 62 30.57 13.63 2.84
CA LYS A 62 31.31 12.60 2.10
C LYS A 62 30.84 12.44 0.66
N ALA A 63 29.53 12.41 0.42
CA ALA A 63 28.98 12.26 -0.92
C ALA A 63 29.27 13.47 -1.82
N ILE A 64 29.35 14.68 -1.24
CA ILE A 64 29.72 15.92 -1.94
C ILE A 64 31.23 15.94 -2.23
N GLU A 65 32.07 15.63 -1.24
CA GLU A 65 33.53 15.52 -1.37
C GLU A 65 33.94 14.50 -2.45
N GLU A 66 33.27 13.34 -2.48
CA GLU A 66 33.51 12.29 -3.48
C GLU A 66 32.88 12.58 -4.86
N ASN A 67 32.29 13.77 -5.04
CA ASN A 67 31.56 14.20 -6.25
C ASN A 67 30.46 13.22 -6.68
N GLN A 68 29.92 12.43 -5.73
CA GLN A 68 28.81 11.53 -6.00
C GLN A 68 27.50 12.33 -6.04
N LEU A 69 27.32 13.29 -5.14
CA LEU A 69 26.07 14.03 -4.98
C LEU A 69 26.26 15.52 -5.22
N PHE A 70 25.42 16.11 -6.05
CA PHE A 70 25.26 17.55 -6.14
C PHE A 70 23.83 17.95 -5.78
N LEU A 71 23.71 18.84 -4.81
CA LEU A 71 22.45 19.38 -4.32
C LEU A 71 22.27 20.79 -4.86
N ILE A 72 21.25 20.97 -5.69
CA ILE A 72 20.81 22.30 -6.07
C ILE A 72 19.83 22.78 -5.01
N GLU A 73 20.26 23.78 -4.24
CA GLU A 73 19.43 24.57 -3.32
C GLU A 73 19.30 26.03 -3.81
N LYS A 74 18.42 26.82 -3.15
CA LYS A 74 18.02 28.21 -3.50
C LYS A 74 19.17 29.14 -3.92
N GLN A 75 20.39 28.90 -3.42
CA GLN A 75 21.60 29.67 -3.71
C GLN A 75 22.76 28.72 -4.03
N CYS A 76 22.97 28.40 -5.31
CA CYS A 76 24.23 27.77 -5.75
C CYS A 76 25.18 28.88 -6.20
N ASN A 77 26.22 29.17 -5.41
CA ASN A 77 27.25 30.17 -5.74
C ASN A 77 28.46 29.59 -6.49
N GLY A 78 28.39 28.32 -6.91
CA GLY A 78 29.39 27.69 -7.77
C GLY A 78 28.95 26.31 -8.22
N VAL A 79 29.11 26.01 -9.51
CA VAL A 79 28.94 24.65 -10.05
C VAL A 79 30.27 23.93 -9.95
N PRO A 80 30.36 22.74 -9.33
CA PRO A 80 31.58 21.94 -9.36
C PRO A 80 31.95 21.60 -10.80
N GLN A 81 33.21 21.86 -11.20
CA GLN A 81 33.73 21.45 -12.52
C GLN A 81 33.94 19.92 -12.64
N SER A 82 33.61 19.15 -11.59
CA SER A 82 33.84 17.71 -11.47
C SER A 82 32.73 16.85 -12.11
N LYS A 83 33.02 15.56 -12.29
CA LYS A 83 32.08 14.57 -12.87
C LYS A 83 31.01 14.16 -11.86
N ILE A 84 29.95 14.96 -11.73
CA ILE A 84 28.79 14.68 -10.87
C ILE A 84 27.99 13.47 -11.40
N ARG A 85 27.66 12.52 -10.52
CA ARG A 85 26.88 11.31 -10.86
C ARG A 85 25.43 11.36 -10.40
N HIS A 86 25.13 12.00 -9.27
CA HIS A 86 23.78 12.10 -8.72
C HIS A 86 23.42 13.58 -8.56
N LEU A 87 22.34 13.97 -9.22
CA LEU A 87 21.81 15.32 -9.15
C LEU A 87 20.51 15.29 -8.35
N VAL A 88 20.46 16.04 -7.26
CA VAL A 88 19.24 16.23 -6.48
C VAL A 88 18.86 17.70 -6.54
N VAL A 89 17.64 17.96 -6.99
CA VAL A 89 17.09 19.31 -7.10
C VAL A 89 16.06 19.49 -6.01
N SER A 90 16.26 20.48 -5.14
CA SER A 90 15.29 20.80 -4.10
C SER A 90 15.12 22.31 -3.99
N ARG A 91 13.89 22.78 -3.77
CA ARG A 91 13.60 24.22 -3.58
C ARG A 91 14.09 25.10 -4.75
N TRP A 92 13.97 24.60 -5.98
CA TRP A 92 14.32 25.34 -7.19
C TRP A 92 13.47 26.61 -7.34
N ASN A 93 14.09 27.70 -7.77
CA ASN A 93 13.38 28.93 -8.14
C ASN A 93 13.27 29.01 -9.68
N LYS A 94 12.05 29.10 -10.22
CA LYS A 94 11.74 29.17 -11.65
C LYS A 94 12.41 30.36 -12.37
N ASP A 95 12.75 31.41 -11.62
CA ASP A 95 13.33 32.63 -12.16
C ASP A 95 14.84 32.50 -12.49
N LYS A 96 15.49 31.40 -12.08
CA LYS A 96 16.91 31.16 -12.38
C LYS A 96 17.04 30.20 -13.55
N LYS A 97 17.97 30.47 -14.47
CA LYS A 97 18.39 29.49 -15.47
C LYS A 97 19.45 28.57 -14.87
N LEU A 98 19.33 27.27 -15.16
CA LEU A 98 20.35 26.30 -14.83
C LEU A 98 21.45 26.33 -15.89
N GLU A 99 22.33 27.31 -15.80
CA GLU A 99 23.47 27.45 -16.71
C GLU A 99 24.71 26.80 -16.07
N ASN A 100 25.61 26.27 -16.90
CA ASN A 100 26.94 25.76 -16.53
C ASN A 100 27.04 24.37 -15.86
N ILE A 101 25.96 23.58 -15.71
CA ILE A 101 26.06 22.19 -15.24
C ILE A 101 26.27 21.22 -16.41
N ASN A 102 27.36 20.46 -16.39
CA ASN A 102 27.59 19.39 -17.36
C ASN A 102 26.73 18.15 -17.03
N LEU A 103 25.61 18.02 -17.74
CA LEU A 103 24.64 16.95 -17.53
C LEU A 103 25.08 15.57 -18.08
N SER A 104 26.19 15.50 -18.83
CA SER A 104 26.58 14.28 -19.57
C SER A 104 27.01 13.11 -18.68
N TYR A 105 27.50 13.39 -17.47
CA TYR A 105 27.98 12.38 -16.52
C TYR A 105 26.92 11.90 -15.52
N ILE A 106 25.75 12.57 -15.48
CA ILE A 106 24.70 12.30 -14.51
C ILE A 106 24.07 10.94 -14.78
N ARG A 107 23.97 10.13 -13.72
CA ARG A 107 23.38 8.79 -13.71
C ARG A 107 22.07 8.73 -12.93
N SER A 108 21.82 9.68 -12.03
CA SER A 108 20.60 9.77 -11.25
C SER A 108 20.13 11.22 -11.14
N LEU A 109 18.84 11.44 -11.36
CA LEU A 109 18.17 12.71 -11.16
C LEU A 109 16.94 12.50 -10.28
N THR A 110 16.89 13.19 -9.15
CA THR A 110 15.72 13.26 -8.26
C THR A 110 15.33 14.72 -8.07
N VAL A 111 14.04 15.02 -8.22
CA VAL A 111 13.53 16.40 -8.15
C VAL A 111 12.42 16.50 -7.12
N PHE A 112 12.56 17.46 -6.21
CA PHE A 112 11.59 17.80 -5.17
C PHE A 112 11.02 19.20 -5.41
N GLY A 113 9.69 19.30 -5.57
CA GLY A 113 9.00 20.56 -5.85
C GLY A 113 9.02 20.95 -7.32
N ASP A 114 9.28 22.22 -7.63
CA ASP A 114 9.26 22.69 -9.01
C ASP A 114 10.39 22.07 -9.84
N CYS A 115 10.03 21.51 -10.99
CA CYS A 115 10.97 20.83 -11.88
C CYS A 115 11.50 21.78 -12.96
N PRO A 116 12.83 21.98 -13.07
CA PRO A 116 13.40 22.66 -14.23
C PRO A 116 13.25 21.72 -15.43
N VAL A 117 12.25 21.95 -16.28
CA VAL A 117 11.98 21.10 -17.46
C VAL A 117 13.21 20.96 -18.36
N SER A 118 14.08 21.97 -18.40
CA SER A 118 15.36 21.94 -19.11
C SER A 118 16.32 20.83 -18.65
N LEU A 119 16.13 20.26 -17.46
CA LEU A 119 16.90 19.12 -16.96
C LEU A 119 16.51 17.80 -17.62
N ILE A 120 15.26 17.65 -18.07
CA ILE A 120 14.81 16.45 -18.81
C ILE A 120 15.30 16.59 -20.25
N SER A 121 16.62 16.48 -20.40
CA SER A 121 17.34 16.82 -21.62
C SER A 121 17.99 15.59 -22.24
N PRO A 122 18.07 15.50 -23.59
CA PRO A 122 18.88 14.49 -24.28
C PRO A 122 20.37 14.53 -23.89
N LYS A 123 20.84 15.60 -23.24
CA LYS A 123 22.23 15.74 -22.77
C LYS A 123 22.58 14.73 -21.66
N MET A 124 21.59 14.23 -20.90
CA MET A 124 21.81 13.24 -19.82
C MET A 124 22.00 11.82 -20.35
N ARG A 125 23.01 11.61 -21.21
CA ARG A 125 23.21 10.36 -21.95
C ARG A 125 23.43 9.15 -21.05
N LEU A 126 24.01 9.33 -19.86
CA LEU A 126 24.31 8.25 -18.91
C LEU A 126 23.22 8.03 -17.84
N LEU A 127 22.08 8.71 -17.93
CA LEU A 127 21.04 8.64 -16.91
C LEU A 127 20.47 7.23 -16.80
N ARG A 128 20.43 6.71 -15.57
CA ARG A 128 19.85 5.42 -15.20
C ARG A 128 18.60 5.56 -14.34
N VAL A 129 18.52 6.61 -13.52
CA VAL A 129 17.39 6.86 -12.62
C VAL A 129 16.85 8.27 -12.86
N LEU A 130 15.56 8.35 -13.13
CA LEU A 130 14.80 9.59 -13.20
C LEU A 130 13.59 9.48 -12.26
N ASP A 131 13.64 10.20 -11.15
CA ASP A 131 12.56 10.23 -10.16
C ASP A 131 11.92 11.63 -10.07
N LEU A 132 10.65 11.68 -10.46
CA LEU A 132 9.82 12.88 -10.49
C LEU A 132 8.59 12.74 -9.57
N GLU A 133 8.56 11.78 -8.63
CA GLU A 133 7.41 11.54 -7.74
C GLU A 133 7.02 12.78 -6.91
N ASP A 134 7.99 13.59 -6.50
CA ASP A 134 7.76 14.75 -5.62
C ASP A 134 7.72 16.09 -6.36
N THR A 135 7.61 16.09 -7.71
CA THR A 135 7.49 17.32 -8.49
C THR A 135 6.07 17.90 -8.56
N THR A 136 5.91 19.20 -8.82
CA THR A 136 4.58 19.85 -8.81
C THR A 136 4.04 20.17 -10.20
N ASP A 137 4.91 20.34 -11.21
CA ASP A 137 4.57 21.02 -12.45
C ASP A 137 4.87 20.23 -13.75
N VAL A 138 5.34 18.99 -13.64
CA VAL A 138 5.66 18.15 -14.82
C VAL A 138 4.39 17.76 -15.60
N LYS A 139 4.40 18.04 -16.91
CA LYS A 139 3.33 17.77 -17.87
C LYS A 139 3.79 16.81 -18.97
N ASN A 140 2.87 16.42 -19.85
CA ASN A 140 3.14 15.50 -20.96
C ASN A 140 4.27 15.97 -21.89
N GLU A 141 4.34 17.28 -22.18
CA GLU A 141 5.29 17.87 -23.15
C GLU A 141 6.74 17.84 -22.68
N ASP A 142 6.93 17.80 -21.36
CA ASP A 142 8.24 17.73 -20.72
C ASP A 142 8.90 16.36 -20.93
N LEU A 143 8.10 15.34 -21.23
CA LEU A 143 8.56 13.97 -21.48
C LEU A 143 9.02 13.73 -22.93
N ARG A 144 8.91 14.72 -23.84
CA ARG A 144 9.18 14.53 -25.28
C ARG A 144 10.56 13.93 -25.58
N HIS A 145 11.56 14.24 -24.75
CA HIS A 145 12.94 13.78 -24.92
C HIS A 145 13.28 12.52 -24.14
N ILE A 146 12.34 11.95 -23.38
CA ILE A 146 12.65 10.84 -22.48
C ILE A 146 13.20 9.62 -23.22
N GLY A 147 12.74 9.36 -24.44
CA GLY A 147 13.22 8.28 -25.29
C GLY A 147 14.67 8.42 -25.80
N ASN A 148 15.35 9.54 -25.51
CA ASN A 148 16.76 9.75 -25.81
C ASN A 148 17.68 9.32 -24.64
N LEU A 149 17.10 8.97 -23.50
CA LEU A 149 17.83 8.55 -22.29
C LEU A 149 18.06 7.03 -22.35
N TYR A 150 18.82 6.56 -23.33
CA TYR A 150 18.89 5.13 -23.68
C TYR A 150 19.35 4.21 -22.54
N HIS A 151 20.09 4.72 -21.55
CA HIS A 151 20.56 3.96 -20.38
C HIS A 151 19.58 3.97 -19.20
N LEU A 152 18.41 4.59 -19.34
CA LEU A 152 17.43 4.71 -18.26
C LEU A 152 16.93 3.32 -17.85
N ARG A 153 16.98 3.06 -16.54
CA ARG A 153 16.55 1.82 -15.88
C ARG A 153 15.35 2.03 -14.96
N TYR A 154 15.21 3.21 -14.37
CA TYR A 154 14.11 3.57 -13.49
C TYR A 154 13.50 4.91 -13.93
N LEU A 155 12.18 4.91 -14.09
CA LEU A 155 11.39 6.10 -14.34
C LEU A 155 10.18 6.15 -13.40
N SER A 156 10.13 7.16 -12.54
CA SER A 156 8.94 7.47 -11.74
C SER A 156 8.29 8.76 -12.17
N LEU A 157 7.02 8.66 -12.55
CA LEU A 157 6.10 9.73 -12.90
C LEU A 157 4.92 9.77 -11.92
N ARG A 158 5.08 9.16 -10.75
CA ARG A 158 4.01 8.91 -9.79
C ARG A 158 3.36 10.21 -9.32
N GLY A 159 2.03 10.19 -9.22
CA GLY A 159 1.22 11.31 -8.72
C GLY A 159 1.19 12.55 -9.62
N LYS A 160 1.72 12.46 -10.86
CA LYS A 160 1.75 13.60 -11.78
C LYS A 160 0.48 13.73 -12.59
N ASN A 161 0.21 14.93 -13.09
CA ASN A 161 -0.86 15.20 -14.04
C ASN A 161 -0.48 14.79 -15.48
N ILE A 162 0.12 13.61 -15.64
CA ILE A 162 0.50 13.03 -16.94
C ILE A 162 -0.65 12.15 -17.43
N SER A 163 -1.09 12.39 -18.67
CA SER A 163 -2.17 11.63 -19.31
C SER A 163 -1.72 10.76 -20.47
N ARG A 164 -0.52 10.99 -21.01
CA ARG A 164 0.05 10.20 -22.10
C ARG A 164 1.56 10.07 -21.95
N LEU A 165 2.07 8.89 -22.27
CA LEU A 165 3.50 8.63 -22.40
C LEU A 165 3.90 8.74 -23.88
N PRO A 166 5.09 9.28 -24.19
CA PRO A 166 5.55 9.44 -25.56
C PRO A 166 5.84 8.07 -26.22
N SER A 167 5.63 7.97 -27.53
CA SER A 167 5.93 6.75 -28.30
C SER A 167 7.43 6.39 -28.29
N SER A 168 8.29 7.40 -28.11
CA SER A 168 9.75 7.25 -27.97
C SER A 168 10.18 6.45 -26.75
N LEU A 169 9.28 6.20 -25.77
CA LEU A 169 9.54 5.31 -24.62
C LEU A 169 10.01 3.92 -25.07
N GLN A 170 9.64 3.47 -26.26
CA GLN A 170 10.09 2.21 -26.86
C GLN A 170 11.62 2.10 -27.06
N ASN A 171 12.33 3.23 -27.02
CA ASN A 171 13.78 3.30 -27.18
C ASN A 171 14.54 2.94 -25.89
N LEU A 172 13.85 2.94 -24.74
CA LEU A 172 14.45 2.71 -23.42
C LEU A 172 14.69 1.23 -23.14
N ARG A 173 15.53 0.58 -23.95
CA ARG A 173 15.72 -0.88 -23.94
C ARG A 173 16.27 -1.45 -22.63
N TYR A 174 16.83 -0.60 -21.76
CA TYR A 174 17.33 -0.97 -20.44
C TYR A 174 16.35 -0.66 -19.30
N LEU A 175 15.14 -0.16 -19.60
CA LEU A 175 14.17 0.20 -18.56
C LEU A 175 13.73 -1.05 -17.79
N GLU A 176 13.92 -1.03 -16.47
CA GLU A 176 13.57 -2.10 -15.53
C GLU A 176 12.29 -1.75 -14.77
N THR A 177 12.11 -0.48 -14.40
CA THR A 177 10.95 0.01 -13.64
C THR A 177 10.30 1.23 -14.31
N LEU A 178 9.00 1.13 -14.51
CA LEU A 178 8.12 2.24 -14.90
C LEU A 178 7.05 2.42 -13.82
N ASP A 179 7.09 3.54 -13.11
CA ASP A 179 6.06 3.93 -12.15
C ASP A 179 5.22 5.09 -12.68
N ILE A 180 3.94 4.80 -12.94
CA ILE A 180 2.92 5.75 -13.40
C ILE A 180 1.70 5.75 -12.47
N GLN A 181 1.86 5.29 -11.22
CA GLN A 181 0.76 5.28 -10.26
C GLN A 181 0.23 6.68 -9.99
N GLY A 182 -1.08 6.81 -9.80
CA GLY A 182 -1.71 8.11 -9.52
C GLY A 182 -1.56 9.14 -10.66
N THR A 183 -1.20 8.70 -11.87
CA THR A 183 -1.29 9.52 -13.09
C THR A 183 -2.65 9.36 -13.77
N LYS A 184 -2.89 10.15 -14.83
CA LYS A 184 -4.09 10.04 -15.70
C LYS A 184 -3.82 9.20 -16.95
N VAL A 185 -2.72 8.44 -16.99
CA VAL A 185 -2.40 7.57 -18.12
C VAL A 185 -3.41 6.43 -18.18
N THR A 186 -4.09 6.28 -19.32
CA THR A 186 -5.07 5.20 -19.54
C THR A 186 -4.58 4.15 -20.54
N GLN A 187 -3.53 4.46 -21.32
CA GLN A 187 -2.94 3.55 -22.30
C GLN A 187 -1.43 3.69 -22.32
N LEU A 188 -0.72 2.56 -22.37
CA LEU A 188 0.71 2.53 -22.63
C LEU A 188 0.98 2.63 -24.14
N PRO A 189 2.11 3.23 -24.55
CA PRO A 189 2.50 3.26 -25.96
C PRO A 189 2.70 1.84 -26.49
N ARG A 190 2.29 1.58 -27.74
CA ARG A 190 2.37 0.22 -28.36
C ARG A 190 3.77 -0.39 -28.28
N GLY A 191 4.81 0.44 -28.33
CA GLY A 191 6.20 0.01 -28.24
C GLY A 191 6.67 -0.42 -26.85
N ILE A 192 5.85 -0.35 -25.80
CA ILE A 192 6.22 -0.80 -24.45
C ILE A 192 6.64 -2.28 -24.44
N VAL A 193 6.06 -3.10 -25.31
CA VAL A 193 6.37 -4.54 -25.42
C VAL A 193 7.76 -4.82 -25.99
N LYS A 194 8.48 -3.80 -26.47
CA LYS A 194 9.89 -3.90 -26.89
C LYS A 194 10.87 -3.74 -25.72
N LEU A 195 10.38 -3.35 -24.54
CA LEU A 195 11.21 -3.11 -23.37
C LEU A 195 11.39 -4.43 -22.58
N GLU A 196 12.13 -5.37 -23.17
CA GLU A 196 12.28 -6.74 -22.66
C GLU A 196 12.95 -6.83 -21.27
N LYS A 197 13.62 -5.77 -20.83
CA LYS A 197 14.23 -5.68 -19.49
C LYS A 197 13.25 -5.19 -18.41
N LEU A 198 12.02 -4.82 -18.76
CA LEU A 198 11.01 -4.41 -17.78
C LEU A 198 10.71 -5.53 -16.79
N ARG A 199 10.84 -5.20 -15.51
CA ARG A 199 10.52 -6.04 -14.36
C ARG A 199 9.31 -5.51 -13.60
N TYR A 200 9.15 -4.20 -13.55
CA TYR A 200 8.10 -3.54 -12.76
C TYR A 200 7.35 -2.51 -13.60
N ILE A 201 6.05 -2.72 -13.77
CA ILE A 201 5.15 -1.71 -14.31
C ILE A 201 4.13 -1.39 -13.23
N LEU A 202 4.35 -0.28 -12.52
CA LEU A 202 3.46 0.19 -11.46
C LEU A 202 2.44 1.15 -12.09
N ALA A 203 1.17 0.75 -12.05
CA ALA A 203 0.10 1.47 -12.73
C ALA A 203 -1.21 1.42 -11.93
N GLY A 204 -2.05 2.43 -12.19
CA GLY A 204 -3.34 2.61 -11.52
C GLY A 204 -3.24 3.32 -10.17
N VAL A 205 -4.38 3.48 -9.51
CA VAL A 205 -4.44 4.06 -8.16
C VAL A 205 -4.20 2.96 -7.12
N ASN A 206 -3.22 3.17 -6.25
CA ASN A 206 -2.94 2.30 -5.11
C ASN A 206 -3.90 2.66 -3.96
N PHE A 207 -5.02 1.94 -3.84
CA PHE A 207 -5.89 2.07 -2.66
C PHE A 207 -5.23 1.35 -1.48
N SER A 208 -4.26 1.99 -0.82
CA SER A 208 -3.70 1.47 0.43
C SER A 208 -4.03 2.31 1.67
N LYS A 209 -4.40 3.59 1.55
CA LYS A 209 -5.13 4.41 2.58
C LYS A 209 -5.25 5.92 2.25
N ASP A 210 -4.91 6.36 1.03
CA ASP A 210 -4.92 7.79 0.65
C ASP A 210 -6.27 8.34 0.16
N LEU A 211 -7.37 7.89 0.77
CA LEU A 211 -8.59 8.71 0.87
C LEU A 211 -8.95 9.09 2.31
N LEU A 212 -8.29 8.52 3.33
CA LEU A 212 -8.46 8.92 4.75
C LEU A 212 -7.62 10.14 5.19
N GLN A 213 -7.21 11.01 4.27
CA GLN A 213 -6.74 12.37 4.65
C GLN A 213 -7.51 13.50 3.97
N LYS A 214 -8.63 13.20 3.30
CA LYS A 214 -9.56 14.24 2.84
C LYS A 214 -10.76 14.47 3.78
N VAL A 215 -10.73 13.87 4.97
CA VAL A 215 -11.62 14.19 6.11
C VAL A 215 -10.80 14.67 7.32
N ALA A 216 -9.55 15.09 7.11
CA ALA A 216 -8.82 15.92 8.08
C ALA A 216 -8.79 17.36 7.56
N GLN A 217 -9.99 17.93 7.37
CA GLN A 217 -10.18 19.35 7.14
C GLN A 217 -11.35 19.78 8.00
N VAL A 218 -11.08 20.12 9.26
CA VAL A 218 -11.60 21.32 9.97
C VAL A 218 -10.62 21.54 11.13
N GLU A 219 -10.19 22.78 11.35
CA GLU A 219 -9.27 23.29 12.38
C GLU A 219 -7.77 23.24 12.06
N MET A 220 -7.34 24.16 11.20
CA MET A 220 -6.29 25.14 11.52
C MET A 220 -6.60 26.37 10.67
N ASP A 221 -7.47 27.24 11.18
CA ASP A 221 -7.48 28.63 10.75
C ASP A 221 -6.17 29.31 11.19
N ASN A 222 -5.80 30.31 10.41
CA ASN A 222 -4.77 31.32 10.66
C ASN A 222 -3.29 30.90 10.49
N GLN A 223 -2.86 30.78 9.24
CA GLN A 223 -1.93 31.75 8.64
C GLN A 223 -1.78 31.50 7.12
N LYS A 224 -2.06 32.53 6.31
CA LYS A 224 -1.84 32.57 4.86
C LYS A 224 -0.38 32.26 4.55
N THR A 225 -0.12 31.32 3.63
CA THR A 225 0.61 31.55 2.35
C THR A 225 0.91 30.24 1.60
N THR A 226 0.47 30.20 0.35
CA THR A 226 1.10 29.50 -0.79
C THR A 226 1.33 27.98 -0.70
N LEU A 227 0.26 27.19 -0.72
CA LEU A 227 0.29 25.77 -1.09
C LEU A 227 -0.91 25.36 -1.98
N MET A 228 -1.38 26.29 -2.81
CA MET A 228 -2.50 26.13 -3.74
C MET A 228 -2.08 25.60 -5.13
N GLY A 229 -1.07 24.73 -5.19
CA GLY A 229 -0.64 24.07 -6.44
C GLY A 229 -1.05 22.60 -6.54
N ASN A 230 -1.32 21.94 -5.42
CA ASN A 230 -1.48 20.48 -5.35
C ASN A 230 -2.93 20.03 -5.16
N MET A 231 -3.91 20.80 -5.64
CA MET A 231 -5.33 20.48 -5.47
C MET A 231 -6.01 19.99 -6.77
N ALA A 232 -5.42 20.27 -7.94
CA ALA A 232 -6.00 19.90 -9.24
C ALA A 232 -5.82 18.42 -9.62
N ALA A 233 -4.82 17.71 -9.07
CA ALA A 233 -4.70 16.25 -9.25
C ALA A 233 -5.68 15.46 -8.37
N PHE A 234 -6.16 16.09 -7.30
CA PHE A 234 -7.05 15.49 -6.31
C PHE A 234 -8.55 15.77 -6.58
N GLN A 235 -8.85 16.57 -7.59
CA GLN A 235 -10.21 16.82 -8.10
C GLN A 235 -10.69 15.71 -9.05
N CYS A 236 -10.17 14.49 -8.91
CA CYS A 236 -10.65 13.30 -9.65
C CYS A 236 -11.44 12.33 -8.77
N CYS A 237 -11.64 12.59 -7.48
CA CYS A 237 -12.37 11.68 -6.61
C CYS A 237 -13.34 12.43 -5.69
N ASN A 238 -14.36 13.04 -6.29
CA ASN A 238 -15.66 13.22 -5.63
C ASN A 238 -16.54 12.00 -5.97
N CYS A 239 -16.00 10.79 -5.79
CA CYS A 239 -16.61 9.55 -6.31
C CYS A 239 -17.38 8.82 -5.21
N SER A 240 -18.66 9.16 -5.06
CA SER A 240 -19.65 8.42 -4.27
C SER A 240 -20.02 7.06 -4.86
N GLU A 241 -19.56 6.71 -6.07
CA GLU A 241 -19.90 5.46 -6.75
C GLU A 241 -18.68 4.59 -7.11
N ILE A 242 -18.80 3.29 -6.84
CA ILE A 242 -17.82 2.24 -7.20
C ILE A 242 -17.61 2.19 -8.73
N SER A 243 -18.65 2.51 -9.52
CA SER A 243 -18.64 2.46 -10.99
C SER A 243 -17.65 3.44 -11.64
N ASN A 244 -17.37 4.60 -11.02
CA ASN A 244 -16.39 5.56 -11.56
C ASN A 244 -14.93 5.23 -11.20
N ARG A 245 -14.67 4.24 -10.32
CA ARG A 245 -13.30 3.88 -9.91
C ARG A 245 -12.53 3.08 -10.97
N TYR A 246 -13.21 2.55 -12.00
CA TYR A 246 -12.59 1.77 -13.08
C TYR A 246 -11.95 2.63 -14.18
N GLN A 247 -12.28 3.92 -14.25
CA GLN A 247 -11.78 4.84 -15.29
C GLN A 247 -10.28 5.18 -15.15
N LEU A 248 -9.68 4.91 -13.99
CA LEU A 248 -8.26 5.17 -13.72
C LEU A 248 -7.36 3.92 -13.91
N SER A 249 -7.87 2.87 -14.57
CA SER A 249 -7.10 1.67 -14.92
C SER A 249 -6.38 1.85 -16.25
N VAL A 250 -5.15 1.32 -16.34
CA VAL A 250 -4.36 1.38 -17.59
C VAL A 250 -4.71 0.18 -18.46
N LYS A 251 -5.06 0.39 -19.72
CA LYS A 251 -5.34 -0.70 -20.66
C LYS A 251 -4.10 -1.58 -20.84
N ALA A 252 -4.26 -2.89 -20.68
CA ALA A 252 -3.18 -3.84 -20.90
C ALA A 252 -2.70 -3.79 -22.36
N PRO A 253 -1.39 -3.65 -22.62
CA PRO A 253 -0.88 -3.55 -23.98
C PRO A 253 -1.02 -4.89 -24.72
N LYS A 254 -1.36 -4.83 -26.02
CA LYS A 254 -1.29 -6.02 -26.88
C LYS A 254 0.18 -6.43 -27.02
N GLY A 255 0.49 -7.71 -26.86
CA GLY A 255 1.86 -8.19 -26.86
C GLY A 255 2.51 -8.27 -25.49
N ILE A 256 1.74 -8.12 -24.39
CA ILE A 256 2.29 -8.16 -23.01
C ILE A 256 3.08 -9.45 -22.75
N GLU A 257 2.72 -10.57 -23.40
CA GLU A 257 3.41 -11.86 -23.32
C GLU A 257 4.90 -11.82 -23.71
N LYS A 258 5.34 -10.75 -24.40
CA LYS A 258 6.75 -10.53 -24.74
C LYS A 258 7.59 -10.07 -23.55
N LEU A 259 6.96 -9.49 -22.52
CA LEU A 259 7.63 -8.99 -21.32
C LEU A 259 7.89 -10.12 -20.32
N ARG A 260 8.68 -11.13 -20.71
CA ARG A 260 8.88 -12.35 -19.91
C ARG A 260 9.58 -12.14 -18.57
N ASN A 261 10.37 -11.07 -18.44
CA ASN A 261 11.08 -10.71 -17.19
C ASN A 261 10.19 -9.94 -16.19
N LEU A 262 8.89 -9.81 -16.44
CA LEU A 262 8.01 -8.99 -15.62
C LEU A 262 7.70 -9.68 -14.28
N HIS A 263 8.10 -9.04 -13.17
CA HIS A 263 7.85 -9.49 -11.80
C HIS A 263 6.60 -8.83 -11.19
N MET A 264 6.27 -7.60 -11.62
CA MET A 264 5.08 -6.88 -11.17
C MET A 264 4.36 -6.23 -12.34
N LEU A 265 3.08 -6.53 -12.44
CA LEU A 265 2.13 -5.82 -13.27
C LEU A 265 1.09 -5.16 -12.35
N GLY A 266 1.04 -3.83 -12.33
CA GLY A 266 0.08 -3.03 -11.55
C GLY A 266 -1.37 -3.25 -12.00
N ALA A 267 -2.31 -2.40 -11.59
CA ALA A 267 -3.73 -2.63 -11.91
C ALA A 267 -4.08 -2.30 -13.37
N PHE A 268 -3.97 -3.30 -14.25
CA PHE A 268 -4.23 -3.17 -15.69
C PHE A 268 -5.64 -3.65 -16.08
N ASN A 269 -6.28 -2.90 -16.97
CA ASN A 269 -7.56 -3.28 -17.53
C ASN A 269 -7.40 -4.37 -18.60
N VAL A 270 -7.99 -5.53 -18.35
CA VAL A 270 -8.00 -6.70 -19.25
C VAL A 270 -9.34 -6.90 -19.97
N GLY A 271 -10.37 -6.11 -19.63
CA GLY A 271 -11.76 -6.33 -20.06
C GLY A 271 -12.07 -5.99 -21.52
N ARG A 272 -11.47 -4.94 -22.08
CA ARG A 272 -11.63 -4.54 -23.49
C ARG A 272 -10.30 -4.69 -24.27
N GLY A 273 -9.93 -5.90 -24.68
CA GLY A 273 -8.65 -6.16 -25.34
C GLY A 273 -8.62 -7.38 -26.27
N HIS A 274 -7.60 -7.44 -27.15
CA HIS A 274 -7.38 -8.48 -28.16
C HIS A 274 -6.92 -9.82 -27.57
N GLY A 275 -7.57 -10.36 -26.53
CA GLY A 275 -7.18 -11.60 -25.86
C GLY A 275 -5.93 -11.46 -24.99
N VAL A 276 -5.80 -10.37 -24.23
CA VAL A 276 -4.70 -10.23 -23.26
C VAL A 276 -4.87 -11.20 -22.09
N ALA A 277 -6.12 -11.44 -21.67
CA ALA A 277 -6.45 -12.38 -20.59
C ALA A 277 -5.71 -13.72 -20.73
N ARG A 278 -5.91 -14.45 -21.85
CA ARG A 278 -5.22 -15.72 -22.13
C ARG A 278 -3.70 -15.62 -22.23
N ARG A 279 -3.15 -14.46 -22.57
CA ARG A 279 -1.70 -14.28 -22.81
C ARG A 279 -0.93 -13.96 -21.53
N LEU A 280 -1.62 -13.73 -20.41
CA LEU A 280 -0.99 -13.54 -19.11
C LEU A 280 -0.30 -14.82 -18.62
N GLU A 281 -0.73 -16.01 -19.05
CA GLU A 281 -0.12 -17.29 -18.69
C GLU A 281 1.36 -17.40 -19.07
N HIS A 282 1.82 -16.63 -20.06
CA HIS A 282 3.21 -16.61 -20.50
C HIS A 282 4.15 -15.78 -19.61
N LEU A 283 3.61 -15.03 -18.64
CA LEU A 283 4.38 -14.20 -17.72
C LEU A 283 4.79 -15.01 -16.48
N THR A 284 5.56 -16.07 -16.66
CA THR A 284 5.84 -17.08 -15.62
C THR A 284 6.64 -16.56 -14.42
N ASP A 285 7.38 -15.46 -14.59
CA ASP A 285 8.14 -14.81 -13.51
C ASP A 285 7.31 -13.80 -12.70
N LEU A 286 6.01 -13.65 -13.02
CA LEU A 286 5.15 -12.68 -12.38
C LEU A 286 4.84 -13.06 -10.93
N GLN A 287 5.26 -12.20 -10.00
CA GLN A 287 5.04 -12.36 -8.57
C GLN A 287 3.85 -11.54 -8.08
N ARG A 288 3.47 -10.50 -8.83
CA ARG A 288 2.39 -9.57 -8.46
C ARG A 288 1.58 -9.17 -9.67
N LEU A 289 0.27 -9.36 -9.55
CA LEU A 289 -0.68 -9.06 -10.61
C LEU A 289 -1.82 -8.22 -10.05
N GLY A 290 -2.03 -7.05 -10.63
CA GLY A 290 -3.26 -6.29 -10.50
C GLY A 290 -4.07 -6.35 -11.80
N VAL A 291 -5.34 -6.73 -11.72
CA VAL A 291 -6.22 -6.73 -12.88
C VAL A 291 -7.49 -5.96 -12.59
N THR A 292 -7.90 -5.16 -13.58
CA THR A 292 -9.21 -4.53 -13.64
C THR A 292 -10.01 -5.16 -14.76
N VAL A 293 -11.22 -5.61 -14.47
CA VAL A 293 -12.10 -6.31 -15.40
C VAL A 293 -13.33 -5.44 -15.65
N THR A 294 -13.48 -4.97 -16.89
CA THR A 294 -14.65 -4.19 -17.32
C THR A 294 -15.09 -4.64 -18.71
N GLY A 295 -16.30 -5.21 -18.82
CA GLY A 295 -16.86 -5.64 -20.12
C GLY A 295 -16.13 -6.83 -20.76
N LEU A 296 -15.60 -7.74 -19.94
CA LEU A 296 -15.00 -9.00 -20.40
C LEU A 296 -16.10 -10.01 -20.74
N SER A 297 -15.96 -10.78 -21.82
CA SER A 297 -16.88 -11.87 -22.14
C SER A 297 -16.73 -13.04 -21.17
N GLU A 298 -17.68 -13.98 -21.17
CA GLU A 298 -17.59 -15.19 -20.35
C GLU A 298 -16.34 -16.01 -20.69
N LYS A 299 -16.08 -16.24 -21.98
CA LYS A 299 -14.85 -16.88 -22.46
C LYS A 299 -13.60 -16.13 -21.98
N GLY A 300 -13.58 -14.80 -22.09
CA GLY A 300 -12.44 -14.00 -21.62
C GLY A 300 -12.21 -14.12 -20.11
N SER A 301 -13.29 -14.27 -19.33
CA SER A 301 -13.22 -14.45 -17.88
C SER A 301 -12.66 -15.83 -17.51
N GLN A 302 -13.04 -16.87 -18.24
CA GLN A 302 -12.45 -18.21 -18.10
C GLN A 302 -10.96 -18.21 -18.49
N GLU A 303 -10.60 -17.59 -19.61
CA GLU A 303 -9.20 -17.42 -20.04
C GLU A 303 -8.35 -16.67 -18.99
N LEU A 304 -8.93 -15.66 -18.33
CA LEU A 304 -8.28 -14.92 -17.25
C LEU A 304 -8.05 -15.82 -16.02
N CYS A 305 -9.07 -16.56 -15.58
CA CYS A 305 -8.96 -17.49 -14.45
C CYS A 305 -7.90 -18.57 -14.74
N HIS A 306 -7.92 -19.16 -15.94
CA HIS A 306 -6.91 -20.12 -16.38
C HIS A 306 -5.50 -19.53 -16.29
N SER A 307 -5.33 -18.31 -16.83
CA SER A 307 -4.02 -17.66 -16.84
C SER A 307 -3.52 -17.36 -15.43
N ILE A 308 -4.37 -16.86 -14.53
CA ILE A 308 -4.02 -16.63 -13.11
C ILE A 308 -3.57 -17.94 -12.45
N GLY A 309 -4.26 -19.05 -12.73
CA GLY A 309 -3.93 -20.38 -12.23
C GLY A 309 -2.56 -20.91 -12.67
N LYS A 310 -2.12 -20.55 -13.88
CA LYS A 310 -0.81 -20.93 -14.43
C LYS A 310 0.36 -20.12 -13.88
N LEU A 311 0.11 -18.99 -13.20
CA LEU A 311 1.16 -18.15 -12.63
C LEU A 311 1.72 -18.75 -11.33
N GLY A 312 2.58 -19.75 -11.45
CA GLY A 312 3.11 -20.51 -10.32
C GLY A 312 3.94 -19.69 -9.30
N ARG A 313 4.48 -18.52 -9.68
CA ARG A 313 5.24 -17.64 -8.78
C ARG A 313 4.41 -16.51 -8.18
N LEU A 314 3.10 -16.47 -8.43
CA LEU A 314 2.23 -15.38 -8.02
C LEU A 314 2.06 -15.35 -6.50
N GLN A 315 2.58 -14.29 -5.86
CA GLN A 315 2.47 -14.08 -4.43
C GLN A 315 1.39 -13.05 -4.06
N ARG A 316 1.07 -12.13 -4.97
CA ARG A 316 0.08 -11.06 -4.70
C ARG A 316 -0.86 -10.88 -5.86
N LEU A 317 -2.15 -10.94 -5.57
CA LEU A 317 -3.21 -10.79 -6.54
C LEU A 317 -4.16 -9.68 -6.10
N GLU A 318 -4.38 -8.71 -6.96
CA GLU A 318 -5.43 -7.72 -6.84
C GLU A 318 -6.40 -7.85 -8.01
N VAL A 319 -7.67 -8.10 -7.73
CA VAL A 319 -8.73 -8.18 -8.75
C VAL A 319 -9.76 -7.09 -8.49
N ARG A 320 -10.04 -6.30 -9.53
CA ARG A 320 -11.02 -5.21 -9.49
C ARG A 320 -12.07 -5.45 -10.58
N SER A 321 -13.34 -5.58 -10.22
CA SER A 321 -14.43 -5.78 -11.17
C SER A 321 -15.75 -5.34 -10.57
N HIS A 322 -16.75 -5.00 -11.40
CA HIS A 322 -18.10 -4.79 -10.87
C HIS A 322 -18.64 -6.07 -10.20
N SER A 323 -18.40 -7.22 -10.82
CA SER A 323 -18.72 -8.56 -10.30
C SER A 323 -17.47 -9.46 -10.36
N LEU A 324 -17.17 -10.10 -9.24
CA LEU A 324 -16.06 -11.04 -9.06
C LEU A 324 -16.52 -12.50 -9.09
N GLU A 325 -17.80 -12.78 -9.37
CA GLU A 325 -18.38 -14.13 -9.39
C GLU A 325 -17.66 -15.07 -10.38
N PHE A 326 -17.02 -14.53 -11.41
CA PHE A 326 -16.22 -15.31 -12.35
C PHE A 326 -15.03 -16.02 -11.69
N LEU A 327 -14.55 -15.54 -10.54
CA LEU A 327 -13.48 -16.19 -9.77
C LEU A 327 -13.90 -17.54 -9.19
N ALA A 328 -15.21 -17.78 -9.02
CA ALA A 328 -15.73 -19.06 -8.57
C ALA A 328 -15.58 -20.16 -9.64
N LYS A 329 -15.42 -19.77 -10.92
CA LYS A 329 -15.24 -20.69 -12.05
C LYS A 329 -13.78 -21.18 -12.22
N MET A 330 -12.88 -20.81 -11.31
CA MET A 330 -11.48 -21.25 -11.37
C MET A 330 -11.37 -22.72 -10.94
N ASP A 331 -10.68 -23.52 -11.75
CA ASP A 331 -10.42 -24.94 -11.47
C ASP A 331 -9.54 -25.07 -10.21
N GLU A 332 -9.95 -25.92 -9.27
CA GLU A 332 -9.25 -26.18 -8.01
C GLU A 332 -7.82 -26.72 -8.23
N SER A 333 -7.60 -27.45 -9.34
CA SER A 333 -6.29 -27.99 -9.72
C SER A 333 -5.31 -26.91 -10.22
N ALA A 334 -5.84 -25.78 -10.71
CA ALA A 334 -5.10 -24.69 -11.31
C ALA A 334 -5.21 -23.41 -10.47
N THR A 335 -4.78 -23.49 -9.21
CA THR A 335 -4.87 -22.38 -8.24
C THR A 335 -3.50 -21.81 -7.90
N PRO A 336 -3.38 -20.50 -7.60
CA PRO A 336 -2.11 -19.88 -7.23
C PRO A 336 -1.71 -20.26 -5.80
N LYS A 337 -1.04 -21.41 -5.64
CA LYS A 337 -0.75 -22.03 -4.32
C LYS A 337 0.10 -21.17 -3.38
N HIS A 338 0.99 -20.35 -3.93
CA HIS A 338 1.94 -19.51 -3.16
C HIS A 338 1.43 -18.09 -2.88
N LEU A 339 0.12 -17.88 -2.95
CA LEU A 339 -0.47 -16.56 -2.80
C LEU A 339 -0.42 -16.10 -1.33
N ALA A 340 0.44 -15.11 -1.04
CA ALA A 340 0.60 -14.52 0.28
C ALA A 340 -0.33 -13.33 0.56
N SER A 341 -0.79 -12.63 -0.48
CA SER A 341 -1.69 -11.47 -0.35
C SER A 341 -2.77 -11.47 -1.43
N LEU A 342 -4.03 -11.39 -1.00
CA LEU A 342 -5.20 -11.28 -1.87
C LEU A 342 -5.94 -9.98 -1.59
N LYS A 343 -6.29 -9.26 -2.66
CA LYS A 343 -7.08 -8.04 -2.59
C LYS A 343 -8.21 -8.08 -3.62
N LEU A 344 -9.45 -7.99 -3.14
CA LEU A 344 -10.65 -8.10 -3.96
C LEU A 344 -11.47 -6.81 -3.87
N LEU A 345 -11.74 -6.20 -5.02
CA LEU A 345 -12.58 -5.02 -5.17
C LEU A 345 -13.72 -5.35 -6.14
N GLY A 346 -14.96 -5.37 -5.65
CA GLY A 346 -16.10 -5.75 -6.48
C GLY A 346 -17.06 -6.69 -5.78
N ASN A 347 -18.27 -6.85 -6.34
CA ASN A 347 -19.29 -7.71 -5.75
C ASN A 347 -18.86 -9.19 -5.77
N LEU A 348 -18.96 -9.88 -4.63
CA LEU A 348 -18.63 -11.28 -4.48
C LEU A 348 -19.51 -11.88 -3.37
N SER A 349 -20.66 -12.45 -3.72
CA SER A 349 -21.60 -13.00 -2.75
C SER A 349 -21.04 -14.23 -2.03
N LEU A 350 -20.27 -15.06 -2.75
CA LEU A 350 -19.67 -16.28 -2.24
C LEU A 350 -18.16 -16.28 -2.49
N LEU A 351 -17.37 -16.64 -1.46
CA LEU A 351 -15.94 -16.83 -1.61
C LEU A 351 -15.68 -18.11 -2.43
N PRO A 352 -14.86 -18.02 -3.50
CA PRO A 352 -14.42 -19.20 -4.23
C PRO A 352 -13.73 -20.23 -3.34
N LYS A 353 -14.01 -21.51 -3.56
CA LYS A 353 -13.46 -22.64 -2.78
C LYS A 353 -11.93 -22.63 -2.72
N TRP A 354 -11.27 -22.23 -3.80
CA TRP A 354 -9.81 -22.15 -3.86
C TRP A 354 -9.22 -21.14 -2.88
N ILE A 355 -9.96 -20.11 -2.45
CA ILE A 355 -9.45 -19.17 -1.43
C ILE A 355 -9.30 -19.90 -0.09
N ALA A 356 -10.22 -20.81 0.23
CA ALA A 356 -10.18 -21.60 1.45
C ALA A 356 -9.01 -22.60 1.49
N SER A 357 -8.45 -22.98 0.34
CA SER A 357 -7.31 -23.89 0.25
C SER A 357 -5.93 -23.20 0.30
N LEU A 358 -5.89 -21.86 0.37
CA LEU A 358 -4.63 -21.10 0.38
C LEU A 358 -3.97 -21.07 1.77
N ASN A 359 -3.09 -22.03 2.04
CA ASN A 359 -2.39 -22.12 3.32
C ASN A 359 -1.33 -21.04 3.54
N ASP A 360 -0.80 -20.42 2.48
CA ASP A 360 0.23 -19.37 2.55
C ASP A 360 -0.37 -17.97 2.65
N LEU A 361 -1.71 -17.84 2.61
CA LEU A 361 -2.38 -16.55 2.53
C LEU A 361 -2.31 -15.79 3.85
N THR A 362 -1.35 -14.86 3.93
CA THR A 362 -1.11 -14.03 5.12
C THR A 362 -2.00 -12.79 5.20
N LYS A 363 -2.56 -12.36 4.07
CA LYS A 363 -3.19 -11.05 3.97
C LYS A 363 -4.37 -11.04 3.02
N VAL A 364 -5.53 -10.63 3.54
CA VAL A 364 -6.75 -10.45 2.77
C VAL A 364 -7.27 -9.03 2.93
N ARG A 365 -7.65 -8.40 1.83
CA ARG A 365 -8.33 -7.10 1.81
C ARG A 365 -9.54 -7.15 0.90
N LEU A 366 -10.69 -6.75 1.44
CA LEU A 366 -11.96 -6.84 0.77
C LEU A 366 -12.60 -5.46 0.73
N LEU A 367 -13.14 -5.07 -0.43
CA LEU A 367 -13.81 -3.80 -0.64
C LEU A 367 -14.98 -4.01 -1.60
N GLY A 368 -16.17 -3.60 -1.21
CA GLY A 368 -17.36 -3.75 -2.06
C GLY A 368 -17.76 -5.20 -2.38
N THR A 369 -17.21 -6.18 -1.65
CA THR A 369 -17.48 -7.62 -1.82
C THR A 369 -18.86 -8.05 -1.37
N LYS A 370 -19.48 -7.33 -0.44
CA LYS A 370 -20.81 -7.65 0.09
C LYS A 370 -20.95 -9.07 0.68
N LEU A 371 -19.91 -9.54 1.36
CA LEU A 371 -19.93 -10.85 2.01
C LEU A 371 -20.89 -10.90 3.20
N GLU A 372 -21.42 -12.09 3.46
CA GLU A 372 -22.17 -12.45 4.65
C GLU A 372 -21.27 -13.13 5.70
N GLN A 373 -21.80 -13.33 6.92
CA GLN A 373 -21.06 -13.90 8.05
C GLN A 373 -20.39 -15.23 7.71
N GLY A 374 -21.14 -16.17 7.11
CA GLY A 374 -20.61 -17.49 6.77
C GLY A 374 -19.39 -17.44 5.85
N GLN A 375 -19.26 -16.41 5.01
CA GLN A 375 -18.08 -16.24 4.16
C GLN A 375 -16.88 -15.69 4.95
N VAL A 376 -17.11 -14.79 5.90
CA VAL A 376 -16.04 -14.34 6.81
C VAL A 376 -15.51 -15.52 7.65
N ASP A 377 -16.39 -16.44 8.05
CA ASP A 377 -16.02 -17.63 8.83
C ASP A 377 -15.13 -18.62 8.04
N ILE A 378 -15.24 -18.65 6.72
CA ILE A 378 -14.35 -19.41 5.82
C ILE A 378 -12.93 -18.83 5.89
N LEU A 379 -12.80 -17.49 5.86
CA LEU A 379 -11.49 -16.83 6.04
C LEU A 379 -10.90 -17.12 7.42
N GLY A 380 -11.76 -17.31 8.43
CA GLY A 380 -11.37 -17.70 9.79
C GLY A 380 -10.69 -19.07 9.87
N ASN A 381 -10.83 -19.94 8.87
CA ASN A 381 -10.14 -21.23 8.83
C ASN A 381 -8.71 -21.15 8.29
N LEU A 382 -8.30 -20.01 7.73
CA LEU A 382 -6.98 -19.86 7.12
C LEU A 382 -5.88 -19.82 8.19
N ARG A 383 -4.97 -20.80 8.14
CA ARG A 383 -3.95 -21.03 9.18
C ARG A 383 -2.85 -19.97 9.25
N SER A 384 -2.63 -19.22 8.17
CA SER A 384 -1.55 -18.23 8.06
C SER A 384 -2.04 -16.78 7.99
N LEU A 385 -3.36 -16.55 8.03
CA LEU A 385 -3.94 -15.23 7.87
C LEU A 385 -3.56 -14.32 9.04
N ALA A 386 -2.67 -13.36 8.78
CA ALA A 386 -2.15 -12.40 9.76
C ALA A 386 -2.80 -11.01 9.64
N PHE A 387 -3.37 -10.69 8.47
CA PHE A 387 -4.03 -9.41 8.22
C PHE A 387 -5.38 -9.63 7.51
N LEU A 388 -6.44 -9.07 8.08
CA LEU A 388 -7.77 -9.00 7.47
C LEU A 388 -8.25 -7.55 7.43
N GLY A 389 -8.51 -7.05 6.22
CA GLY A 389 -9.13 -5.74 6.00
C GLY A 389 -10.54 -5.89 5.44
N LEU A 390 -11.55 -5.45 6.19
CA LEU A 390 -12.95 -5.37 5.81
C LEU A 390 -13.31 -3.89 5.58
N TRP A 391 -13.26 -3.46 4.32
CA TRP A 391 -13.42 -2.05 3.96
C TRP A 391 -14.81 -1.74 3.40
N GLU A 392 -15.05 -0.49 3.01
CA GLU A 392 -16.32 0.03 2.50
C GLU A 392 -17.12 -1.01 1.69
N LYS A 393 -18.33 -1.35 2.15
CA LYS A 393 -19.26 -2.30 1.51
C LYS A 393 -18.71 -3.72 1.32
N SER A 394 -17.69 -4.15 2.06
CA SER A 394 -17.16 -5.52 2.00
C SER A 394 -18.04 -6.55 2.70
N TYR A 395 -18.82 -6.11 3.69
CA TYR A 395 -19.72 -6.92 4.51
C TYR A 395 -21.12 -6.29 4.54
N ILE A 396 -22.17 -7.09 4.43
CA ILE A 396 -23.56 -6.60 4.38
C ILE A 396 -24.35 -6.76 5.69
N GLY A 397 -23.90 -7.62 6.60
CA GLY A 397 -24.58 -7.86 7.86
C GLY A 397 -24.50 -6.66 8.82
N GLU A 398 -25.42 -6.64 9.78
CA GLU A 398 -25.44 -5.63 10.85
C GLU A 398 -24.57 -6.00 12.04
N SER A 399 -24.27 -7.30 12.21
CA SER A 399 -23.48 -7.81 13.33
C SER A 399 -22.39 -8.74 12.81
N LEU A 400 -21.13 -8.45 13.16
CA LEU A 400 -19.98 -9.23 12.72
C LEU A 400 -19.45 -10.08 13.88
N TRP A 401 -19.48 -11.41 13.72
CA TRP A 401 -19.22 -12.34 14.81
C TRP A 401 -17.89 -13.06 14.57
N PHE A 402 -17.07 -13.21 15.61
CA PHE A 402 -15.82 -13.95 15.56
C PHE A 402 -15.84 -15.09 16.56
N CYS A 403 -16.07 -16.31 16.06
CA CYS A 403 -16.18 -17.50 16.89
C CYS A 403 -14.82 -17.99 17.44
N THR A 404 -14.88 -18.75 18.53
CA THR A 404 -13.71 -19.43 19.11
C THR A 404 -13.03 -20.35 18.08
N SER A 405 -11.73 -20.59 18.24
CA SER A 405 -10.92 -21.42 17.32
C SER A 405 -10.81 -20.92 15.87
N LYS A 406 -11.25 -19.69 15.57
CA LYS A 406 -11.09 -19.03 14.27
C LYS A 406 -9.95 -18.02 14.30
N PHE A 407 -9.37 -17.76 13.13
CA PHE A 407 -8.33 -16.75 12.91
C PHE A 407 -7.09 -16.96 13.80
N PRO A 408 -6.47 -18.15 13.79
CA PRO A 408 -5.46 -18.54 14.79
C PRO A 408 -4.18 -17.68 14.76
N LYS A 409 -3.83 -17.09 13.61
CA LYS A 409 -2.63 -16.24 13.44
C LYS A 409 -2.94 -14.78 13.12
N LEU A 410 -4.20 -14.35 13.26
CA LEU A 410 -4.59 -12.99 12.88
C LEU A 410 -3.97 -11.99 13.84
N LYS A 411 -3.15 -11.07 13.33
CA LYS A 411 -2.47 -10.02 14.09
C LYS A 411 -3.12 -8.66 13.92
N PHE A 412 -3.74 -8.40 12.78
CA PHE A 412 -4.36 -7.12 12.50
C PHE A 412 -5.70 -7.29 11.79
N LEU A 413 -6.76 -6.82 12.45
CA LEU A 413 -8.09 -6.64 11.91
C LEU A 413 -8.37 -5.14 11.66
N ASP A 414 -8.65 -4.78 10.41
CA ASP A 414 -8.97 -3.41 9.97
C ASP A 414 -10.38 -3.36 9.40
N ILE A 415 -11.32 -2.83 10.18
CA ILE A 415 -12.72 -2.60 9.81
C ILE A 415 -12.87 -1.11 9.49
N ASP A 416 -13.14 -0.79 8.22
CA ASP A 416 -13.19 0.61 7.77
C ASP A 416 -14.35 0.87 6.82
N GLY A 417 -15.25 1.80 7.19
CA GLY A 417 -16.32 2.25 6.30
C GLY A 417 -17.48 1.27 6.14
N LEU A 418 -17.66 0.31 7.05
CA LEU A 418 -18.84 -0.55 7.09
C LEU A 418 -20.06 0.22 7.61
N GLN A 419 -20.84 0.82 6.71
CA GLN A 419 -21.91 1.75 7.09
C GLN A 419 -23.12 1.09 7.76
N LYS A 420 -23.28 -0.24 7.68
CA LYS A 420 -24.41 -0.97 8.27
C LYS A 420 -24.07 -1.67 9.59
N ILE A 421 -22.78 -1.72 9.95
CA ILE A 421 -22.36 -2.47 11.13
C ILE A 421 -22.84 -1.76 12.39
N LYS A 422 -23.59 -2.47 13.22
CA LYS A 422 -24.07 -2.04 14.53
C LYS A 422 -23.24 -2.66 15.65
N MET A 423 -22.83 -3.92 15.49
CA MET A 423 -22.10 -4.67 16.52
C MET A 423 -20.95 -5.47 15.93
N VAL A 424 -19.84 -5.54 16.66
CA VAL A 424 -18.72 -6.44 16.39
C VAL A 424 -18.48 -7.25 17.67
N MET A 425 -18.70 -8.56 17.58
CA MET A 425 -18.69 -9.46 18.74
C MET A 425 -17.58 -10.49 18.61
N VAL A 426 -16.75 -10.57 19.65
CA VAL A 426 -15.74 -11.62 19.81
C VAL A 426 -16.27 -12.64 20.81
N GLN A 427 -16.44 -13.89 20.38
CA GLN A 427 -16.98 -14.94 21.24
C GLN A 427 -16.03 -15.22 22.40
N GLU A 428 -16.60 -15.26 23.61
CA GLU A 428 -15.87 -15.62 24.82
C GLU A 428 -15.43 -17.09 24.78
N PRO A 429 -14.25 -17.43 25.35
CA PRO A 429 -13.82 -18.82 25.45
C PRO A 429 -14.76 -19.60 26.37
N GLU A 430 -15.28 -20.74 25.90
CA GLU A 430 -16.02 -21.65 26.79
C GLU A 430 -15.04 -22.35 27.74
N VAL A 431 -15.34 -22.29 29.04
CA VAL A 431 -14.63 -23.05 30.07
C VAL A 431 -15.39 -24.34 30.31
N LYS A 432 -14.78 -25.48 29.98
CA LYS A 432 -15.33 -26.80 30.32
C LYS A 432 -14.62 -27.35 31.55
N PHE A 433 -15.41 -27.72 32.55
CA PHE A 433 -14.94 -28.47 33.71
C PHE A 433 -15.09 -29.96 33.39
N LEU A 434 -13.96 -30.66 33.25
CA LEU A 434 -13.92 -32.10 33.03
C LEU A 434 -13.47 -32.77 34.33
N ASN A 435 -14.34 -33.54 34.96
CA ASN A 435 -13.94 -34.44 36.03
C ASN A 435 -13.42 -35.73 35.40
N ILE A 436 -12.10 -35.93 35.41
CA ILE A 436 -11.47 -37.17 34.95
C ILE A 436 -10.76 -37.77 36.16
N ASN A 437 -11.19 -38.98 36.56
CA ASN A 437 -10.60 -39.74 37.67
C ASN A 437 -10.54 -38.97 39.01
N GLY A 438 -11.56 -38.17 39.33
CA GLY A 438 -11.61 -37.42 40.59
C GLY A 438 -10.71 -36.18 40.63
N GLN A 439 -10.11 -35.78 39.51
CA GLN A 439 -9.42 -34.49 39.36
C GLN A 439 -10.23 -33.57 38.46
N ASP A 440 -10.54 -32.37 38.97
CA ASP A 440 -11.15 -31.29 38.19
C ASP A 440 -10.11 -30.72 37.22
N LYS A 441 -10.28 -31.02 35.94
CA LYS A 441 -9.46 -30.46 34.86
C LYS A 441 -10.25 -29.35 34.15
N ILE A 442 -9.69 -28.14 34.14
CA ILE A 442 -10.25 -27.00 33.41
C ILE A 442 -9.72 -27.03 31.98
N GLU A 443 -10.60 -27.24 31.00
CA GLU A 443 -10.28 -27.09 29.58
C GLU A 443 -10.89 -25.78 29.07
N ILE A 444 -10.03 -24.79 28.77
CA ILE A 444 -10.44 -23.52 28.16
C ILE A 444 -10.37 -23.70 26.64
N LYS A 445 -11.51 -23.59 25.94
CA LYS A 445 -11.50 -23.59 24.47
C LYS A 445 -10.60 -22.47 23.92
N VAL A 446 -9.94 -22.74 22.79
CA VAL A 446 -9.07 -21.76 22.12
C VAL A 446 -9.83 -20.46 21.84
N HIS A 447 -9.30 -19.34 22.35
CA HIS A 447 -9.84 -18.00 22.14
C HIS A 447 -10.07 -17.70 20.65
N ALA A 448 -11.05 -16.84 20.36
CA ALA A 448 -11.15 -16.22 19.04
C ALA A 448 -9.95 -15.28 18.83
N MET A 449 -9.27 -15.37 17.69
CA MET A 449 -8.15 -14.48 17.32
C MET A 449 -7.05 -14.35 18.43
N PRO A 450 -6.43 -15.45 18.88
CA PRO A 450 -5.53 -15.43 20.03
C PRO A 450 -4.27 -14.55 19.84
N GLU A 451 -3.83 -14.35 18.60
CA GLU A 451 -2.64 -13.57 18.25
C GLU A 451 -2.95 -12.11 17.85
N LEU A 452 -4.18 -11.62 18.08
CA LEU A 452 -4.60 -10.30 17.62
C LEU A 452 -3.84 -9.20 18.36
N GLU A 453 -3.07 -8.41 17.63
CA GLU A 453 -2.28 -7.30 18.14
C GLU A 453 -2.99 -5.95 17.93
N GLN A 454 -3.67 -5.77 16.79
CA GLN A 454 -4.27 -4.50 16.39
C GLN A 454 -5.70 -4.70 15.91
N LEU A 455 -6.64 -3.96 16.51
CA LEU A 455 -8.03 -3.89 16.10
C LEU A 455 -8.40 -2.46 15.76
N TRP A 456 -8.74 -2.20 14.50
CA TRP A 456 -9.12 -0.88 14.04
C TRP A 456 -10.55 -0.91 13.53
N VAL A 457 -11.38 0.00 14.05
CA VAL A 457 -12.77 0.24 13.65
C VAL A 457 -12.90 1.70 13.28
N GLN A 458 -13.07 1.98 11.99
CA GLN A 458 -13.05 3.33 11.45
C GLN A 458 -14.25 3.58 10.54
N ASN A 459 -14.75 4.82 10.50
CA ASN A 459 -15.81 5.24 9.58
C ASN A 459 -17.09 4.39 9.64
N CYS A 460 -17.40 3.77 10.79
CA CYS A 460 -18.57 2.92 10.99
C CYS A 460 -19.66 3.70 11.74
N ARG A 461 -20.44 4.51 11.01
CA ARG A 461 -21.41 5.45 11.62
C ARG A 461 -22.62 4.78 12.29
N ALA A 462 -22.98 3.58 11.85
CA ALA A 462 -24.11 2.82 12.40
C ALA A 462 -23.75 2.02 13.66
N LEU A 463 -22.49 2.05 14.10
CA LEU A 463 -22.06 1.34 15.31
C LEU A 463 -22.92 1.80 16.49
N SER A 464 -23.49 0.86 17.25
CA SER A 464 -24.40 1.20 18.34
C SER A 464 -23.69 1.96 19.45
N ASP A 465 -24.43 2.82 20.15
CA ASP A 465 -23.96 3.46 21.37
C ASP A 465 -24.37 2.64 22.60
N SER A 466 -23.91 1.39 22.62
CA SER A 466 -24.23 0.41 23.67
C SER A 466 -23.00 -0.41 24.04
N ALA A 467 -23.05 -1.06 25.20
CA ALA A 467 -21.99 -1.94 25.68
C ALA A 467 -21.67 -3.08 24.69
N ASP A 468 -22.68 -3.51 23.94
CA ASP A 468 -22.59 -4.65 23.02
C ASP A 468 -22.01 -4.28 21.64
N ALA A 469 -21.78 -2.99 21.36
CA ALA A 469 -21.28 -2.57 20.05
C ALA A 469 -19.90 -3.16 19.74
N LEU A 470 -19.07 -3.31 20.77
CA LEU A 470 -17.75 -3.95 20.73
C LEU A 470 -17.60 -4.86 21.94
N SER A 471 -18.14 -6.08 21.85
CA SER A 471 -18.11 -7.06 22.95
C SER A 471 -16.98 -8.09 22.80
N GLY A 472 -16.57 -8.66 23.93
CA GLY A 472 -15.52 -9.68 24.00
C GLY A 472 -14.08 -9.17 23.79
N ILE A 473 -13.88 -7.85 23.78
CA ILE A 473 -12.55 -7.22 23.69
C ILE A 473 -11.61 -7.65 24.82
N PRO A 474 -12.05 -7.80 26.09
CA PRO A 474 -11.18 -8.29 27.16
C PRO A 474 -10.60 -9.68 26.99
N HIS A 475 -11.15 -10.49 26.09
CA HIS A 475 -10.64 -11.84 25.81
C HIS A 475 -9.49 -11.86 24.80
N LEU A 476 -9.16 -10.69 24.22
CA LEU A 476 -8.07 -10.53 23.26
C LEU A 476 -6.73 -10.30 23.98
N VAL A 477 -6.17 -11.37 24.54
CA VAL A 477 -4.99 -11.35 25.44
C VAL A 477 -3.72 -10.69 24.87
N ASN A 478 -3.56 -10.65 23.55
CA ASN A 478 -2.40 -10.06 22.87
C ASN A 478 -2.67 -8.67 22.26
N LEU A 479 -3.88 -8.13 22.43
CA LEU A 479 -4.24 -6.83 21.85
C LEU A 479 -3.30 -5.77 22.40
N ASN A 480 -2.74 -4.93 21.53
CA ASN A 480 -1.83 -3.84 21.91
C ASN A 480 -2.30 -2.48 21.39
N GLU A 481 -3.24 -2.46 20.46
CA GLU A 481 -3.83 -1.24 19.94
C GLU A 481 -5.29 -1.46 19.54
N LEU A 482 -6.17 -0.63 20.10
CA LEU A 482 -7.57 -0.51 19.69
C LEU A 482 -7.81 0.92 19.19
N VAL A 483 -8.23 1.05 17.93
CA VAL A 483 -8.55 2.34 17.30
C VAL A 483 -10.04 2.36 16.96
N VAL A 484 -10.79 3.30 17.54
CA VAL A 484 -12.17 3.59 17.18
C VAL A 484 -12.27 5.05 16.75
N LYS A 485 -12.40 5.31 15.44
CA LYS A 485 -12.39 6.68 14.89
C LYS A 485 -13.48 6.91 13.87
N GLN A 486 -14.00 8.15 13.84
CA GLN A 486 -14.98 8.57 12.83
C GLN A 486 -16.25 7.70 12.82
N CYS A 487 -16.64 7.12 13.96
CA CYS A 487 -17.84 6.29 14.14
C CYS A 487 -19.06 7.08 14.66
N GLY A 488 -18.96 8.41 14.74
CA GLY A 488 -19.95 9.27 15.39
C GLY A 488 -19.61 9.55 16.86
N GLU A 489 -20.42 10.41 17.50
CA GLU A 489 -20.40 10.64 18.94
C GLU A 489 -21.13 9.47 19.61
N LYS A 490 -20.41 8.73 20.47
CA LYS A 490 -20.85 7.44 21.05
C LYS A 490 -20.41 7.34 22.51
N GLU A 491 -20.82 8.31 23.34
CA GLU A 491 -20.31 8.50 24.70
C GLU A 491 -20.42 7.22 25.55
N LYS A 492 -21.55 6.51 25.48
CA LYS A 492 -21.76 5.26 26.25
C LYS A 492 -20.83 4.14 25.80
N LEU A 493 -20.56 4.04 24.49
CA LEU A 493 -19.56 3.10 23.97
C LEU A 493 -18.16 3.46 24.45
N ILE A 494 -17.80 4.76 24.48
CA ILE A 494 -16.50 5.20 25.00
C ILE A 494 -16.37 4.82 26.48
N GLU A 495 -17.36 5.14 27.29
CA GLU A 495 -17.39 4.81 28.72
C GLU A 495 -17.31 3.30 28.95
N THR A 496 -18.08 2.52 28.19
CA THR A 496 -18.06 1.06 28.32
C THR A 496 -16.71 0.48 27.94
N LEU A 497 -16.11 0.95 26.84
CA LEU A 497 -14.78 0.51 26.45
C LEU A 497 -13.76 0.88 27.53
N GLN A 498 -13.79 2.11 28.04
CA GLN A 498 -12.92 2.53 29.14
C GLN A 498 -13.10 1.68 30.40
N TRP A 499 -14.34 1.30 30.73
CA TRP A 499 -14.65 0.41 31.85
C TRP A 499 -14.14 -1.01 31.59
N GLN A 500 -14.43 -1.60 30.43
CA GLN A 500 -13.92 -2.93 30.04
C GLN A 500 -12.38 -2.98 30.09
N ILE A 501 -11.72 -1.86 29.74
CA ILE A 501 -10.27 -1.70 29.81
C ILE A 501 -9.79 -1.57 31.26
N SER A 502 -10.52 -0.90 32.14
CA SER A 502 -10.13 -0.80 33.56
C SER A 502 -10.17 -2.15 34.26
N GLN A 503 -11.04 -3.06 33.79
CA GLN A 503 -11.12 -4.45 34.25
C GLN A 503 -10.00 -5.35 33.68
N TRP A 504 -9.13 -4.86 32.79
CA TRP A 504 -8.00 -5.64 32.28
C TRP A 504 -6.97 -5.88 33.37
N GLN A 505 -6.98 -7.09 33.92
CA GLN A 505 -5.97 -7.53 34.85
C GLN A 505 -4.60 -7.52 34.17
N VAL A 506 -3.70 -6.70 34.74
CA VAL A 506 -2.32 -6.49 34.26
C VAL A 506 -1.51 -7.80 34.28
N SER A 507 -1.90 -8.79 35.08
CA SER A 507 -1.26 -10.10 35.20
C SER A 507 -1.47 -11.03 34.00
N LEU A 508 -2.52 -10.83 33.20
CA LEU A 508 -2.87 -11.73 32.08
C LEU A 508 -2.32 -11.27 30.71
N HIS A 509 -1.83 -10.04 30.61
CA HIS A 509 -1.53 -9.40 29.32
C HIS A 509 -0.05 -9.05 29.19
N LYS A 510 0.57 -9.38 28.04
CA LYS A 510 2.00 -9.11 27.80
C LYS A 510 2.34 -7.61 27.71
N LYS A 511 1.38 -6.76 27.33
CA LYS A 511 1.57 -5.30 27.14
C LYS A 511 0.28 -4.53 27.46
N ARG A 512 0.40 -3.32 28.03
CA ARG A 512 -0.73 -2.41 28.20
C ARG A 512 -1.14 -1.80 26.84
N PRO A 513 -2.39 -1.96 26.38
CA PRO A 513 -2.74 -1.57 25.02
C PRO A 513 -3.01 -0.08 24.86
N LYS A 514 -2.78 0.43 23.66
CA LYS A 514 -2.99 1.83 23.30
C LYS A 514 -4.39 2.00 22.72
N PHE A 515 -5.15 2.88 23.34
CA PHE A 515 -6.52 3.16 22.94
C PHE A 515 -6.61 4.51 22.25
N PHE A 516 -7.22 4.53 21.08
CA PHE A 516 -7.50 5.74 20.33
C PHE A 516 -8.98 5.79 19.99
N ILE A 517 -9.76 6.43 20.86
CA ILE A 517 -11.19 6.66 20.70
C ILE A 517 -11.35 8.18 20.46
N GLY A 518 -12.03 8.61 19.39
CA GLY A 518 -12.02 10.02 18.92
C GLY A 518 -12.56 11.05 19.93
N LYS A 519 -12.43 12.39 19.81
CA LYS A 519 -11.54 13.30 19.05
C LYS A 519 -10.46 13.84 20.02
N ILE A 520 -9.24 14.05 19.52
CA ILE A 520 -8.16 14.88 20.09
C ILE A 520 -7.51 14.38 21.41
N ILE A 521 -6.20 14.21 21.33
CA ILE A 521 -5.29 14.08 22.45
C ILE A 521 -5.29 15.42 23.18
N LEU A 522 -5.90 15.52 24.37
CA LEU A 522 -5.49 16.53 25.33
C LEU A 522 -4.27 15.98 26.08
N PRO A 523 -3.14 16.70 26.17
CA PRO A 523 -2.09 16.35 27.11
C PRO A 523 -2.67 16.41 28.52
N ALA A 524 -2.28 15.46 29.36
CA ALA A 524 -2.64 15.40 30.77
C ALA A 524 -2.48 16.79 31.40
N SER A 525 -3.59 17.38 31.85
CA SER A 525 -3.53 18.50 32.77
C SER A 525 -2.77 18.02 34.00
N SER A 526 -1.61 18.64 34.23
CA SER A 526 -0.95 18.64 35.53
C SER A 526 -1.98 19.06 36.58
N GLN A 527 -2.14 18.24 37.61
CA GLN A 527 -2.82 18.65 38.83
C GLN A 527 -2.25 20.00 39.30
N PRO A 528 -3.08 21.02 39.60
CA PRO A 528 -2.61 22.10 40.44
C PRO A 528 -2.43 21.53 41.86
N ASN A 529 -1.18 21.46 42.30
CA ASN A 529 -0.84 21.20 43.69
C ASN A 529 -1.58 22.20 44.57
N THR A 530 -2.51 21.71 45.37
CA THR A 530 -2.91 22.35 46.62
C THR A 530 -1.75 22.23 47.60
N SER A 531 -1.03 23.32 47.84
CA SER A 531 -0.30 23.54 49.09
C SER A 531 -0.50 24.97 49.53
N ALA A 532 -1.31 25.13 50.56
CA ALA A 532 -1.49 26.35 51.32
C ALA A 532 -0.25 26.65 52.18
N ALA A 533 -0.08 27.95 52.47
CA ALA A 533 0.52 28.54 53.67
C ALA A 533 2.03 28.38 53.94
N ALA A 534 2.76 29.49 53.87
CA ALA A 534 3.29 30.23 55.02
C ALA A 534 4.48 31.11 54.60
N GLY A 535 4.48 32.38 55.03
CA GLY A 535 5.61 33.32 54.92
C GLY A 535 5.27 34.58 54.17
#